data_AF-A0A7K3Y1K2-F1
#
_entry.id   AF-A0A7K3Y1K2-F1
#
_cell.length_a   1.000
_cell.length_b   1.000
_cell.length_c   1.000
_cell.angle_alpha   90.00
_cell.angle_beta   90.00
_cell.angle_gamma   90.00
#
_symmetry.space_group_name_H-M   'P 1'
#
loop_
_entity.id
_entity.type
_entity.pdbx_description
1 polymer ?
#
loop_
_entity_poly.entity_id
_entity_poly.type
_entity_poly.pdbx_seq_one_letter_code
_entity_poly.pdbx_strand_id
1 'polypeptide(L)' 'MGHIKRSALQESEVLIPPAGKMPELTAQMQPTMDEMVGLKVQARKLRELRDTLLPKLMSGEIDVSSVSAK' A
#
# COMPACT_ATOMS: atom_id res chain seq x y z
N MET A 1 -0.04 9.14 -24.58
CA MET A 1 -0.23 8.95 -23.12
C MET A 1 -1.26 9.96 -22.66
N GLY A 2 -2.26 9.53 -21.88
CA GLY A 2 -3.46 10.31 -21.59
C GLY A 2 -3.20 11.49 -20.67
N HIS A 3 -2.88 12.65 -21.25
CA HIS A 3 -2.86 13.90 -20.51
C HIS A 3 -4.29 14.44 -20.43
N ILE A 4 -4.83 14.52 -19.21
CA ILE A 4 -6.10 15.20 -18.97
C ILE A 4 -5.86 16.70 -19.14
N LYS A 5 -6.62 17.34 -20.04
CA LYS A 5 -6.57 18.80 -20.20
C LYS A 5 -7.09 19.45 -18.92
N ARG A 6 -6.49 20.57 -18.50
CA ARG A 6 -6.96 21.33 -17.33
C ARG A 6 -8.43 21.73 -17.44
N SER A 7 -8.88 22.11 -18.64
CA SER A 7 -10.29 22.43 -18.92
C SER A 7 -11.21 21.25 -18.62
N ALA A 8 -10.80 20.02 -18.93
CA ALA A 8 -11.61 18.83 -18.67
C ALA A 8 -11.79 18.54 -17.17
N LEU A 9 -10.84 18.93 -16.32
CA LEU A 9 -11.01 18.87 -14.86
C LEU A 9 -11.97 19.95 -14.35
N GLN A 10 -11.94 21.14 -14.95
CA GLN A 10 -12.81 22.26 -14.57
C GLN A 10 -14.27 22.05 -15.01
N GLU A 11 -14.46 21.43 -16.17
CA GLU A 11 -15.76 21.16 -16.79
C GLU A 11 -16.39 19.85 -16.29
N SER A 12 -15.68 19.04 -15.51
CA SER A 12 -16.21 17.77 -14.99
C SER A 12 -17.31 18.01 -13.97
N GLU A 13 -18.49 17.47 -14.25
CA GLU A 13 -19.61 17.50 -13.31
C GLU A 13 -19.38 16.51 -12.16
N VAL A 14 -19.67 16.94 -10.94
CA VAL A 14 -19.61 16.12 -9.73
C VAL A 14 -20.79 16.43 -8.81
N LEU A 15 -21.22 15.44 -8.06
CA LEU A 15 -22.22 15.64 -7.01
C LEU A 15 -21.57 16.32 -5.81
N ILE A 16 -22.14 17.45 -5.38
CA ILE A 16 -21.72 18.13 -4.15
C ILE A 16 -22.64 17.63 -3.02
N PRO A 17 -22.12 16.84 -2.08
CA PRO A 17 -22.93 16.32 -1.00
C PRO A 17 -23.22 17.40 0.06
N PRO A 18 -24.27 17.22 0.89
CA PRO A 18 -24.55 18.11 2.02
C PRO A 18 -23.39 18.18 3.01
N ALA A 19 -23.36 19.25 3.79
CA ALA A 19 -22.38 19.41 4.87
C ALA A 19 -22.40 18.20 5.83
N GLY A 20 -21.22 17.73 6.23
CA GLY A 20 -21.07 16.56 7.11
C GLY A 20 -21.10 15.20 6.41
N LYS A 21 -21.69 15.09 5.20
CA LYS A 21 -21.80 13.80 4.52
C LYS A 21 -20.46 13.27 3.99
N MET A 22 -19.57 14.16 3.53
CA MET A 22 -18.21 13.77 3.15
C MET A 22 -17.42 13.16 4.33
N PRO A 23 -17.32 13.83 5.50
CA PRO A 23 -16.72 13.24 6.70
C PRO A 23 -17.26 11.86 7.08
N GLU A 24 -18.58 11.65 7.02
CA GLU A 24 -19.18 10.34 7.31
C GLU A 24 -18.68 9.25 6.37
N LEU A 25 -18.68 9.52 5.06
CA LEU A 25 -18.22 8.58 4.05
C LEU A 25 -16.71 8.31 4.19
N THR A 26 -15.93 9.36 4.45
CA THR A 26 -14.50 9.23 4.73
C THR A 26 -14.27 8.34 5.94
N ALA A 27 -14.97 8.55 7.06
CA ALA A 27 -14.81 7.74 8.27
C ALA A 27 -15.11 6.25 8.03
N GLN A 28 -16.04 5.94 7.13
CA GLN A 28 -16.36 4.56 6.76
C GLN A 28 -15.31 3.93 5.83
N MET A 29 -14.81 4.67 4.84
CA MET A 29 -13.90 4.14 3.82
C MET A 29 -12.42 4.17 4.23
N GLN A 30 -12.02 5.13 5.05
CA GLN A 30 -10.63 5.36 5.43
C GLN A 30 -9.97 4.13 6.08
N PRO A 31 -10.62 3.39 7.01
CA PRO A 31 -9.99 2.22 7.64
C PRO A 31 -9.55 1.15 6.62
N THR A 32 -10.40 0.87 5.62
CA THR A 32 -10.07 -0.10 4.56
C THR A 32 -8.95 0.41 3.66
N MET A 33 -8.93 1.71 3.35
CA MET A 33 -7.84 2.31 2.58
C MET A 33 -6.52 2.23 3.33
N ASP A 34 -6.53 2.54 4.63
CA ASP A 34 -5.35 2.49 5.49
C ASP A 34 -4.81 1.06 5.61
N GLU A 35 -5.69 0.08 5.79
CA GLU A 35 -5.32 -1.34 5.81
C GLU A 35 -4.68 -1.78 4.48
N MET A 36 -5.29 -1.45 3.35
CA MET A 36 -4.74 -1.77 2.03
C MET A 36 -3.36 -1.15 1.81
N VAL A 37 -3.16 0.09 2.22
CA VAL A 37 -1.85 0.76 2.15
C VAL A 37 -0.85 0.07 3.07
N GLY A 38 -1.25 -0.23 4.31
CA GLY A 38 -0.43 -0.93 5.29
C GLY A 38 0.06 -2.28 4.79
N LEU A 39 -0.86 -3.11 4.27
CA LEU A 39 -0.55 -4.41 3.69
C LEU A 39 0.41 -4.30 2.51
N LYS A 40 0.24 -3.31 1.63
CA LYS A 40 1.15 -3.08 0.49
C LYS A 40 2.56 -2.71 0.97
N VAL A 41 2.67 -1.88 2.00
CA VAL A 41 3.96 -1.49 2.59
C VAL A 41 4.63 -2.69 3.26
N GLN A 42 3.90 -3.47 4.05
CA GLN A 42 4.41 -4.69 4.68
C GLN A 42 4.87 -5.71 3.64
N ALA A 43 4.08 -5.95 2.59
CA ALA A 43 4.42 -6.87 1.52
C ALA A 43 5.68 -6.43 0.75
N ARG A 44 5.88 -5.13 0.54
CA ARG A 44 7.13 -4.60 -0.04
C ARG A 44 8.32 -4.90 0.87
N LYS A 45 8.21 -4.58 2.17
CA LYS A 45 9.30 -4.82 3.14
C LYS A 45 9.66 -6.31 3.25
N LEU A 46 8.67 -7.19 3.32
CA LEU A 46 8.89 -8.64 3.37
C LEU A 46 9.59 -9.16 2.11
N ARG A 47 9.21 -8.63 0.93
CA ARG A 47 9.85 -8.98 -0.33
C ARG A 47 11.30 -8.53 -0.37
N GLU A 48 11.58 -7.28 0.00
CA GLU A 48 12.95 -6.74 0.07
C GLU A 48 13.81 -7.55 1.05
N LEU A 49 13.26 -7.88 2.22
CA LEU A 49 13.95 -8.71 3.21
C LEU A 49 14.24 -10.11 2.65
N ARG A 50 13.27 -10.76 2.03
CA ARG A 50 13.44 -12.07 1.37
C ARG A 50 14.53 -12.00 0.32
N ASP A 51 14.46 -11.02 -0.58
CA ASP A 51 15.39 -10.88 -1.70
C ASP A 51 16.82 -10.55 -1.20
N THR A 52 16.93 -9.94 -0.03
CA THR A 52 18.22 -9.70 0.63
C THR A 52 18.77 -10.95 1.35
N LEU A 53 17.92 -11.68 2.06
CA LEU A 53 18.34 -12.81 2.88
C LEU A 53 18.57 -14.09 2.07
N LEU A 54 17.72 -14.35 1.07
CA LEU A 54 17.74 -15.62 0.34
C LEU A 54 19.11 -15.90 -0.33
N PRO A 55 19.76 -14.93 -1.02
CA PRO A 55 21.08 -15.18 -1.60
C PRO A 55 22.14 -15.53 -0.55
N LYS A 56 22.09 -14.89 0.63
CA LYS A 56 23.04 -15.12 1.74
C LYS A 56 22.84 -16.46 2.43
N LEU A 57 21.58 -16.91 2.52
CA LEU A 57 21.25 -18.24 3.01
C LEU A 57 21.71 -19.31 2.01
N MET A 58 21.47 -19.10 0.72
CA MET A 58 21.87 -20.04 -0.34
C MET A 58 23.39 -20.14 -0.50
N SER A 59 24.14 -19.06 -0.26
CA SER A 59 25.61 -19.07 -0.29
C SER A 59 26.23 -19.69 0.96
N GLY A 60 25.46 -19.91 2.02
CA GLY A 60 25.97 -20.34 3.33
C GLY A 60 26.69 -19.22 4.10
N GLU A 61 26.57 -17.96 3.66
CA GLU A 61 27.11 -16.79 4.39
C GLU A 61 26.43 -16.62 5.76
N ILE A 62 25.15 -17.02 5.86
CA ILE A 62 24.37 -17.01 7.11
C ILE A 62 24.09 -18.45 7.53
N ASP A 63 24.59 -18.86 8.70
CA ASP A 63 24.23 -20.13 9.34
C ASP A 63 22.96 -19.98 10.19
N VAL A 64 21.99 -20.87 9.96
CA VAL A 64 20.70 -20.91 10.67
C VAL A 64 20.51 -22.21 11.48
N SER A 65 21.56 -23.02 11.62
CA SER A 65 21.54 -24.31 12.34
C SER A 65 21.02 -24.21 13.80
N SER A 66 21.22 -23.06 14.45
CA SER A 66 20.77 -22.79 15.82
C SER A 66 19.42 -22.10 15.92
N VAL A 67 18.80 -21.75 14.78
CA VAL A 67 17.51 -21.05 14.73
C VAL A 67 16.39 -22.09 14.74
N SER A 68 15.63 -22.16 15.83
CA SER A 68 14.39 -22.94 15.86
C SER A 68 13.28 -22.18 15.14
N ALA A 69 12.73 -22.76 14.07
CA ALA A 69 11.43 -22.32 13.55
C ALA A 69 10.36 -22.60 14.62
N LYS A 70 9.50 -21.61 14.87
CA LYS A 70 8.42 -21.68 15.87
C LYS A 70 7.08 -21.90 15.16
#